data_AF-A0A5S9WPY6-F1
#
_entry.id   AF-A0A5S9WPY6-F1
#
_cell.length_a   1.000
_cell.length_b   1.000
_cell.length_c   1.000
_cell.angle_alpha   90.00
_cell.angle_beta   90.00
_cell.angle_gamma   90.00
#
_symmetry.space_group_name_H-M   'P 1'
#
loop_
_entity.id
_entity.type
_entity.pdbx_description
1 polymer ?
#
loop_
_entity_poly.entity_id
_entity_poly.type
_entity_poly.pdbx_seq_one_letter_code
_entity_poly.pdbx_strand_id
1 'polypeptide(L)'
;MEDETQTLILITILILTLITLTFLIKNHKPKPNLPPSPPFSLPIIGHLRLLKPPLHRLFLTISKSLNDSPIFSLRLGNKLVFVVSSHSIVEECFTRNDVVLANRPKSIASKHISYNYASMVSAPYSEHWRNLRRIGAVEIFSNHRLNSFYTIRRDEIRRLIVRLSRSPNSSLEFAEVEMNSMLSNLAFNNIIRMVTGKCYYGDGAEDDPEAKRVRQLIAEAMSCFGAGHAADHLPVLRWITDFERRVKKIAARLDEFFQGLVDEKRVAKEKKENTMIDHLLSLQVSQPEYYTDYIIKGTMLSLILAGTDTSAVTLEWALSSLLNNPEVLKKARDEIDNHIGLERLLEESDIPNLPYLQNIVSETLRLYPAGPLLVPHISSEDCKVGGYDMPCGTMLLVNVWAIHRDPRLWDDPASFKPERFEKEGETHKLLTFGLGRRACPGSGLARRLVSLSLGSLIQCFEWERIGEEEVDMTEGGGLTMPRATPLVAMCRARAFVGKIPHESG
;
A
#
# COMPACT_ATOMS: atom_id res chain seq x y z
N MET A 1 38.57 -45.26 35.15
CA MET A 1 39.05 -43.86 35.08
C MET A 1 39.87 -43.58 33.83
N GLU A 2 40.87 -44.40 33.47
CA GLU A 2 41.62 -44.21 32.21
C GLU A 2 40.76 -44.39 30.95
N ASP A 3 39.86 -45.39 30.94
CA ASP A 3 39.03 -45.75 29.78
C ASP A 3 37.95 -44.69 29.44
N GLU A 4 37.37 -44.05 30.47
CA GLU A 4 36.41 -42.96 30.31
C GLU A 4 37.08 -41.68 29.76
N THR A 5 38.34 -41.44 30.16
CA THR A 5 39.10 -40.27 29.73
C THR A 5 39.50 -40.39 28.25
N GLN A 6 39.92 -41.59 27.82
CA GLN A 6 40.18 -41.87 26.39
C GLN A 6 38.93 -41.73 25.54
N THR A 7 37.79 -42.24 26.02
CA THR A 7 36.51 -42.14 25.32
C THR A 7 36.09 -40.67 25.12
N LEU A 8 36.24 -39.82 26.14
CA LEU A 8 35.92 -38.40 26.06
C LEU A 8 36.82 -37.63 25.07
N ILE A 9 38.11 -37.97 25.00
CA ILE A 9 39.06 -37.37 24.05
C ILE A 9 38.69 -37.74 22.61
N LEU A 10 38.37 -39.01 22.35
CA LEU A 10 37.94 -39.47 21.02
C LEU A 10 36.65 -38.79 20.55
N ILE A 11 35.66 -38.63 21.44
CA ILE A 11 34.41 -37.91 21.15
C ILE A 11 34.70 -36.43 20.82
N THR A 12 35.58 -35.79 21.59
CA THR A 12 35.94 -34.37 21.36
C THR A 12 36.65 -34.17 20.02
N ILE A 13 37.57 -35.08 19.66
CA ILE A 13 38.26 -35.07 18.36
C ILE A 13 37.26 -35.32 17.22
N LEU A 14 36.32 -36.25 17.38
CA LEU A 14 35.28 -36.51 16.39
C LEU A 14 34.38 -35.29 16.17
N ILE A 15 34.01 -34.59 17.24
CA ILE A 15 33.20 -33.36 17.16
C ILE A 15 33.99 -32.25 16.45
N LEU A 16 35.25 -32.03 16.81
CA LEU A 16 36.11 -31.02 16.17
C LEU A 16 36.37 -31.32 14.69
N THR A 17 36.56 -32.58 14.33
CA THR A 17 36.74 -33.01 12.93
C THR A 17 35.45 -32.87 12.13
N LEU A 18 34.28 -33.16 12.72
CA LEU A 18 32.99 -32.92 12.06
C LEU A 18 32.72 -31.41 11.86
N ILE A 19 33.08 -30.57 12.83
CA ILE A 19 32.95 -29.10 12.75
C ILE A 19 33.88 -28.54 11.68
N THR A 20 35.12 -28.99 11.63
CA THR A 20 36.10 -28.55 10.61
C THR A 20 35.72 -29.04 9.22
N LEU A 21 35.28 -30.29 9.07
CA LEU A 21 34.82 -30.84 7.79
C LEU A 21 33.55 -30.12 7.29
N THR A 22 32.59 -29.84 8.17
CA THR A 22 31.42 -29.03 7.80
C THR A 22 31.81 -27.60 7.44
N PHE A 23 32.79 -26.99 8.11
CA PHE A 23 33.30 -25.66 7.75
C PHE A 23 34.02 -25.66 6.38
N LEU A 24 34.82 -26.69 6.09
CA LEU A 24 35.52 -26.87 4.81
C LEU A 24 34.53 -27.12 3.66
N ILE A 25 33.56 -28.02 3.85
CA ILE A 25 32.50 -28.29 2.85
C ILE A 25 31.65 -27.04 2.61
N LYS A 26 31.36 -26.27 3.65
CA LYS A 26 30.59 -25.01 3.55
C LYS A 26 31.39 -23.90 2.86
N ASN A 27 32.72 -23.90 2.98
CA ASN A 27 33.63 -22.99 2.27
C ASN A 27 33.96 -23.42 0.83
N HIS A 28 33.64 -24.66 0.43
CA HIS A 28 33.81 -25.14 -0.95
C HIS A 28 32.67 -24.74 -1.90
N LYS A 29 31.60 -24.10 -1.39
CA LYS A 29 30.59 -23.52 -2.30
C LYS A 29 31.22 -22.34 -3.05
N PRO A 30 31.11 -22.28 -4.39
CA PRO A 30 31.58 -21.12 -5.14
C PRO A 30 30.91 -19.86 -4.56
N LYS A 31 31.69 -18.80 -4.38
CA LYS A 31 31.16 -17.52 -3.93
C LYS A 31 30.06 -17.09 -4.91
N PRO A 32 28.84 -16.79 -4.44
CA PRO A 32 27.76 -16.40 -5.32
C PRO A 32 28.13 -15.14 -6.09
N ASN A 33 27.77 -15.07 -7.37
CA ASN A 33 27.93 -13.85 -8.16
C ASN A 33 26.86 -12.84 -7.73
N LEU A 34 27.17 -12.00 -6.75
CA LEU A 34 26.24 -11.01 -6.20
C LEU A 34 26.27 -9.69 -6.97
N PRO A 35 25.17 -8.91 -6.97
CA PRO A 35 25.15 -7.57 -7.52
C PRO A 35 26.15 -6.64 -6.83
N PRO A 36 26.58 -5.55 -7.49
CA PRO A 36 27.41 -4.51 -6.88
C PRO A 36 26.86 -4.07 -5.52
N SER A 37 27.74 -3.76 -4.58
CA SER A 37 27.38 -3.34 -3.23
C SER A 37 28.13 -2.07 -2.87
N PRO A 38 27.52 -1.10 -2.16
CA PRO A 38 28.25 0.05 -1.67
C PRO A 38 29.39 -0.39 -0.73
N PRO A 39 30.48 0.38 -0.65
CA PRO A 39 31.64 0.01 0.16
C PRO A 39 31.33 0.10 1.66
N PHE A 40 32.21 -0.51 2.47
CA PHE A 40 32.21 -0.43 3.94
C PHE A 40 31.02 -1.08 4.66
N SER A 41 30.64 -2.31 4.31
CA SER A 41 29.73 -3.11 5.14
C SER A 41 30.37 -3.40 6.51
N LEU A 42 29.79 -2.91 7.61
CA LEU A 42 30.30 -3.20 8.96
C LEU A 42 29.98 -4.63 9.38
N PRO A 43 30.82 -5.28 10.22
CA PRO A 43 30.47 -6.57 10.81
C PRO A 43 29.15 -6.49 11.58
N ILE A 44 28.31 -7.53 11.48
CA ILE A 44 27.01 -7.71 12.16
C ILE A 44 25.91 -6.74 11.71
N ILE A 45 26.19 -5.44 11.61
CA ILE A 45 25.23 -4.38 11.28
C ILE A 45 25.05 -4.22 9.76
N GLY A 46 26.13 -4.46 9.01
CA GLY A 46 26.17 -4.26 7.56
C GLY A 46 26.01 -2.78 7.17
N HIS A 47 24.98 -2.53 6.37
CA HIS A 47 24.61 -1.25 5.76
C HIS A 47 23.43 -0.55 6.47
N LEU A 48 22.96 -1.05 7.62
CA LEU A 48 21.83 -0.42 8.34
C LEU A 48 22.05 1.08 8.60
N ARG A 49 23.29 1.51 8.85
CA ARG A 49 23.65 2.93 9.06
C ARG A 49 23.38 3.84 7.85
N LEU A 50 23.26 3.26 6.65
CA LEU A 50 22.97 4.00 5.43
C LEU A 50 21.48 4.32 5.30
N LEU A 51 20.59 3.58 5.97
CA LEU A 51 19.14 3.68 5.82
C LEU A 51 18.57 4.95 6.45
N LYS A 52 18.75 6.07 5.76
CA LYS A 52 18.13 7.36 6.08
C LYS A 52 16.90 7.57 5.18
N PRO A 53 15.72 7.89 5.73
CA PRO A 53 14.55 8.21 4.91
C PRO A 53 14.78 9.53 4.14
N PRO A 54 14.13 9.71 2.96
CA PRO A 54 13.30 8.74 2.27
C PRO A 54 14.12 7.65 1.53
N LEU A 55 13.77 6.38 1.75
CA LEU A 55 14.58 5.23 1.31
C LEU A 55 14.64 5.07 -0.21
N HIS A 56 13.58 5.40 -0.94
CA HIS A 56 13.55 5.30 -2.41
C HIS A 56 14.54 6.27 -3.07
N ARG A 57 14.68 7.49 -2.55
CA ARG A 57 15.68 8.47 -3.03
C ARG A 57 17.08 8.03 -2.66
N LEU A 58 17.29 7.56 -1.43
CA LEU A 58 18.57 6.99 -1.01
C LEU A 58 19.01 5.85 -1.93
N PHE A 59 18.11 4.92 -2.26
CA PHE A 59 18.43 3.79 -3.13
C PHE A 59 18.74 4.22 -4.56
N LEU A 60 18.11 5.28 -5.08
CA LEU A 60 18.51 5.88 -6.34
C LEU A 60 19.93 6.48 -6.24
N THR A 61 20.25 7.20 -5.17
CA THR A 61 21.60 7.75 -4.95
C THR A 61 22.66 6.65 -4.87
N ILE A 62 22.36 5.54 -4.19
CA ILE A 62 23.27 4.38 -4.13
C ILE A 62 23.45 3.76 -5.52
N SER A 63 22.36 3.55 -6.27
CA SER A 63 22.42 3.06 -7.66
C SER A 63 23.33 3.95 -8.53
N LYS A 64 23.16 5.27 -8.47
CA LYS A 64 24.01 6.25 -9.18
C LYS A 64 25.49 6.13 -8.77
N SER A 65 25.76 6.02 -7.46
CA SER A 65 27.15 5.86 -6.97
C SER A 65 27.82 4.55 -7.40
N LEU A 66 27.02 3.58 -7.85
CA LEU A 66 27.47 2.29 -8.38
C LEU A 66 27.41 2.26 -9.91
N ASN A 67 27.67 3.38 -10.59
CA ASN A 67 27.63 3.53 -12.04
C ASN A 67 26.24 3.24 -12.64
N ASP A 68 25.21 3.88 -12.09
CA ASP A 68 23.81 3.72 -12.53
C ASP A 68 23.33 2.26 -12.55
N SER A 69 23.81 1.46 -11.58
CA SER A 69 23.51 0.03 -11.54
C SER A 69 22.00 -0.21 -11.37
N PRO A 70 21.33 -0.95 -12.28
CA PRO A 70 19.89 -1.22 -12.21
C PRO A 70 19.51 -2.19 -11.09
N ILE A 71 20.50 -2.89 -10.53
CA ILE A 71 20.38 -3.80 -9.40
C ILE A 71 21.62 -3.69 -8.50
N PHE A 72 21.44 -3.66 -7.19
CA PHE A 72 22.55 -3.67 -6.23
C PHE A 72 22.17 -4.45 -4.97
N SER A 73 23.18 -4.83 -4.20
CA SER A 73 23.01 -5.61 -2.98
C SER A 73 23.38 -4.79 -1.73
N LEU A 74 22.61 -4.98 -0.67
CA LEU A 74 22.84 -4.46 0.67
C LEU A 74 22.84 -5.61 1.68
N ARG A 75 23.42 -5.32 2.83
CA ARG A 75 23.47 -6.22 4.00
C ARG A 75 22.78 -5.53 5.15
N LEU A 76 21.57 -5.93 5.52
CA LEU A 76 20.83 -5.33 6.63
C LEU A 76 20.89 -6.27 7.83
N GLY A 77 21.80 -6.01 8.76
CA GLY A 77 22.12 -6.97 9.80
C GLY A 77 22.72 -8.25 9.19
N ASN A 78 22.06 -9.38 9.42
CA ASN A 78 22.42 -10.66 8.81
C ASN A 78 21.72 -10.95 7.47
N LYS A 79 20.79 -10.09 7.03
CA LYS A 79 19.98 -10.32 5.82
C LYS A 79 20.66 -9.74 4.59
N LEU A 80 20.69 -10.51 3.51
CA LEU A 80 21.05 -10.04 2.17
C LEU A 80 19.79 -9.41 1.54
N VAL A 81 19.94 -8.22 0.97
CA VAL A 81 18.86 -7.46 0.35
C VAL A 81 19.27 -7.04 -1.04
N PHE A 82 18.46 -7.34 -2.05
CA PHE A 82 18.63 -6.84 -3.40
C PHE A 82 17.64 -5.69 -3.62
N VAL A 83 18.12 -4.61 -4.20
CA VAL A 83 17.29 -3.48 -4.61
C VAL A 83 17.33 -3.40 -6.13
N VAL A 84 16.15 -3.46 -6.76
CA VAL A 84 15.99 -3.42 -8.21
C VAL A 84 15.29 -2.11 -8.61
N SER A 85 15.86 -1.42 -9.60
CA SER A 85 15.36 -0.16 -10.14
C SER A 85 15.26 -0.17 -11.67
N SER A 86 15.11 -1.34 -12.29
CA SER A 86 14.89 -1.50 -13.74
C SER A 86 13.64 -2.31 -14.04
N HIS A 87 12.86 -1.86 -15.03
CA HIS A 87 11.62 -2.50 -15.45
C HIS A 87 11.84 -3.95 -15.90
N SER A 88 12.84 -4.21 -16.75
CA SER A 88 13.09 -5.55 -17.31
C SER A 88 13.50 -6.57 -16.24
N ILE A 89 14.27 -6.14 -15.24
CA ILE A 89 14.65 -7.00 -14.11
C ILE A 89 13.42 -7.28 -13.23
N VAL A 90 12.52 -6.31 -13.05
CA VAL A 90 11.26 -6.53 -12.32
C VAL A 90 10.35 -7.51 -13.05
N GLU A 91 10.25 -7.40 -14.38
CA GLU A 91 9.54 -8.39 -15.20
C GLU A 91 10.14 -9.78 -15.03
N GLU A 92 11.47 -9.92 -15.10
CA GLU A 92 12.16 -11.19 -14.83
C GLU A 92 11.83 -11.75 -13.44
N CYS A 93 11.82 -10.89 -12.41
CA CYS A 93 11.47 -11.28 -11.04
C CYS A 93 10.06 -11.86 -10.95
N PHE A 94 9.07 -11.21 -11.56
CA PHE A 94 7.65 -11.53 -11.36
C PHE A 94 6.99 -12.27 -12.52
N THR A 95 7.79 -12.76 -13.46
CA THR A 95 7.37 -13.74 -14.47
C THR A 95 8.13 -15.05 -14.28
N ARG A 96 9.43 -15.05 -14.55
CA ARG A 96 10.29 -16.24 -14.46
C ARG A 96 10.46 -16.75 -13.04
N ASN A 97 10.68 -15.84 -12.09
CA ASN A 97 10.92 -16.18 -10.69
C ASN A 97 9.70 -15.94 -9.77
N ASP A 98 8.51 -15.79 -10.36
CA ASP A 98 7.29 -15.33 -9.67
C ASP A 98 6.96 -16.16 -8.42
N VAL A 99 7.03 -17.49 -8.51
CA VAL A 99 6.79 -18.39 -7.38
C VAL A 99 7.89 -18.29 -6.32
N VAL A 100 9.16 -18.29 -6.75
CA VAL A 100 10.31 -18.24 -5.84
C VAL A 100 10.31 -16.94 -5.03
N LEU A 101 9.89 -15.84 -5.65
CA LEU A 101 9.82 -14.53 -5.03
C LEU A 101 8.44 -14.24 -4.42
N ALA A 102 7.51 -15.19 -4.37
CA ALA A 102 6.17 -14.95 -3.86
C ALA A 102 6.10 -14.83 -2.32
N ASN A 103 7.18 -15.04 -1.56
CA ASN A 103 7.15 -14.94 -0.10
C ASN A 103 7.37 -13.50 0.41
N ARG A 104 7.01 -13.27 1.68
CA ARG A 104 7.21 -11.99 2.40
C ARG A 104 8.18 -12.17 3.56
N PRO A 105 8.98 -11.14 3.91
CA PRO A 105 9.80 -11.20 5.11
C PRO A 105 8.94 -11.22 6.38
N LYS A 106 9.38 -11.99 7.38
CA LYS A 106 8.73 -12.06 8.68
C LYS A 106 9.04 -10.80 9.50
N SER A 107 8.00 -10.13 9.99
CA SER A 107 8.08 -9.00 10.93
C SER A 107 7.32 -9.29 12.22
N ILE A 108 7.69 -8.61 13.30
CA ILE A 108 6.99 -8.67 14.58
C ILE A 108 5.53 -8.22 14.43
N ALA A 109 5.28 -7.18 13.64
CA ALA A 109 3.93 -6.70 13.34
C ALA A 109 3.07 -7.76 12.66
N SER A 110 3.58 -8.40 11.59
CA SER A 110 2.82 -9.47 10.91
C SER A 110 2.62 -10.71 11.78
N LYS A 111 3.53 -10.99 12.72
CA LYS A 111 3.35 -12.09 13.68
C LYS A 111 2.12 -11.89 14.56
N HIS A 112 1.95 -10.70 15.12
CA HIS A 112 0.93 -10.46 16.15
C HIS A 112 -0.33 -9.81 15.58
N ILE A 113 -0.20 -8.80 14.72
CA ILE A 113 -1.35 -8.08 14.13
C ILE A 113 -1.97 -8.88 12.98
N SER A 114 -1.16 -9.58 12.17
CA SER A 114 -1.65 -10.34 11.00
C SER A 114 -1.88 -11.83 11.30
N TYR A 115 -2.35 -12.17 12.50
CA TYR A 115 -2.75 -13.52 12.90
C TYR A 115 -1.68 -14.58 12.63
N ASN A 116 -0.46 -14.36 13.12
CA ASN A 116 0.69 -15.26 12.91
C ASN A 116 0.97 -15.52 11.41
N TYR A 117 1.07 -14.43 10.64
CA TYR A 117 1.30 -14.48 9.20
C TYR A 117 0.19 -15.22 8.43
N ALA A 118 -1.07 -15.18 8.90
CA ALA A 118 -2.17 -15.85 8.21
C ALA A 118 -2.93 -14.93 7.26
N SER A 119 -2.66 -13.62 7.24
CA SER A 119 -3.34 -12.66 6.36
C SER A 119 -2.86 -12.74 4.90
N MET A 120 -3.70 -12.29 3.95
CA MET A 120 -3.38 -12.28 2.52
C MET A 120 -2.08 -11.52 2.19
N VAL A 121 -1.79 -10.46 2.95
CA VAL A 121 -0.61 -9.63 2.77
C VAL A 121 0.66 -10.36 3.23
N SER A 122 0.60 -11.08 4.36
CA SER A 122 1.78 -11.56 5.08
C SER A 122 2.06 -13.07 4.94
N ALA A 123 1.04 -13.86 4.61
CA ALA A 123 1.18 -15.31 4.55
C ALA A 123 2.20 -15.75 3.50
N PRO A 124 3.03 -16.78 3.79
CA PRO A 124 3.94 -17.35 2.80
C PRO A 124 3.15 -17.98 1.65
N TYR A 125 3.75 -18.01 0.47
CA TYR A 125 3.21 -18.69 -0.69
C TYR A 125 3.00 -20.18 -0.35
N SER A 126 1.74 -20.59 -0.42
CA SER A 126 1.24 -21.87 0.09
C SER A 126 -0.14 -22.11 -0.50
N GLU A 127 -0.73 -23.28 -0.23
CA GLU A 127 -2.14 -23.53 -0.50
C GLU A 127 -3.06 -22.54 0.23
N HIS A 128 -2.80 -22.30 1.52
CA HIS A 128 -3.52 -21.29 2.32
C HIS A 128 -3.54 -19.92 1.64
N TRP A 129 -2.36 -19.42 1.23
CA TRP A 129 -2.28 -18.13 0.55
C TRP A 129 -2.98 -18.11 -0.81
N ARG A 130 -2.89 -19.20 -1.58
CA ARG A 130 -3.64 -19.33 -2.85
C ARG A 130 -5.14 -19.28 -2.62
N ASN A 131 -5.64 -19.91 -1.56
CA ASN A 131 -7.04 -19.82 -1.18
C ASN A 131 -7.44 -18.40 -0.77
N LEU A 132 -6.63 -17.69 0.04
CA LEU A 132 -6.87 -16.27 0.37
C LEU A 132 -6.94 -15.39 -0.89
N ARG A 133 -6.07 -15.62 -1.87
CA ARG A 133 -6.12 -14.89 -3.15
C ARG A 133 -7.35 -15.23 -3.98
N ARG A 134 -7.79 -16.49 -3.97
CA ARG A 134 -9.05 -16.90 -4.61
C ARG A 134 -10.24 -16.19 -3.96
N ILE A 135 -10.33 -16.22 -2.64
CA ILE A 135 -11.38 -15.51 -1.88
C ILE A 135 -11.34 -14.01 -2.22
N GLY A 136 -10.16 -13.39 -2.19
CA GLY A 136 -10.00 -11.99 -2.58
C GLY A 136 -10.52 -11.71 -4.00
N ALA A 137 -10.09 -12.49 -4.98
CA ALA A 137 -10.45 -12.28 -6.38
C ALA A 137 -11.95 -12.48 -6.65
N VAL A 138 -12.58 -13.49 -6.04
CA VAL A 138 -13.97 -13.87 -6.33
C VAL A 138 -14.95 -13.12 -5.43
N GLU A 139 -14.71 -13.12 -4.12
CA GLU A 139 -15.69 -12.72 -3.10
C GLU A 139 -15.58 -11.26 -2.68
N ILE A 140 -14.46 -10.59 -3.01
CA ILE A 140 -14.16 -9.24 -2.53
C ILE A 140 -13.96 -8.26 -3.68
N PHE A 141 -13.01 -8.56 -4.57
CA PHE A 141 -12.54 -7.64 -5.61
C PHE A 141 -13.11 -7.94 -7.00
N SER A 142 -14.05 -8.89 -7.13
CA SER A 142 -14.73 -9.13 -8.40
C SER A 142 -15.56 -7.91 -8.80
N ASN A 143 -15.69 -7.66 -10.11
CA ASN A 143 -16.49 -6.54 -10.61
C ASN A 143 -17.92 -6.55 -10.08
N HIS A 144 -18.54 -7.73 -9.96
CA HIS A 144 -19.88 -7.88 -9.38
C HIS A 144 -19.94 -7.39 -7.93
N ARG A 145 -19.02 -7.84 -7.07
CA ARG A 145 -18.98 -7.39 -5.67
C ARG A 145 -18.66 -5.90 -5.56
N LEU A 146 -17.69 -5.40 -6.32
CA LEU A 146 -17.36 -3.97 -6.31
C LEU A 146 -18.55 -3.10 -6.79
N ASN A 147 -19.29 -3.52 -7.82
CA ASN A 147 -20.50 -2.84 -8.28
C ASN A 147 -21.59 -2.84 -7.19
N SER A 148 -21.71 -3.91 -6.40
CA SER A 148 -22.69 -3.96 -5.29
C SER A 148 -22.42 -2.93 -4.17
N PHE A 149 -21.20 -2.38 -4.13
CA PHE A 149 -20.76 -1.33 -3.20
C PHE A 149 -20.72 0.08 -3.83
N TYR A 150 -21.21 0.25 -5.05
CA TYR A 150 -21.20 1.54 -5.74
C TYR A 150 -21.91 2.64 -4.95
N THR A 151 -23.08 2.33 -4.36
CA THR A 151 -23.84 3.31 -3.55
C THR A 151 -23.01 3.84 -2.39
N ILE A 152 -22.26 2.98 -1.69
CA ILE A 152 -21.38 3.42 -0.60
C ILE A 152 -20.31 4.40 -1.08
N ARG A 153 -19.65 4.12 -2.22
CA ARG A 153 -18.66 5.04 -2.83
C ARG A 153 -19.29 6.37 -3.17
N ARG A 154 -20.41 6.33 -3.90
CA ARG A 154 -21.16 7.51 -4.31
C ARG A 154 -21.61 8.36 -3.12
N ASP A 155 -22.15 7.73 -2.07
CA ASP A 155 -22.65 8.42 -0.89
C ASP A 155 -21.52 9.10 -0.10
N GLU A 156 -20.37 8.45 0.08
CA GLU A 156 -19.22 9.08 0.76
C GLU A 156 -18.66 10.26 -0.03
N ILE A 157 -18.62 10.17 -1.35
CA ILE A 157 -18.19 11.29 -2.21
C ILE A 157 -19.19 12.45 -2.12
N ARG A 158 -20.50 12.16 -2.10
CA ARG A 158 -21.53 13.17 -1.87
C ARG A 158 -21.38 13.82 -0.50
N ARG A 159 -21.09 13.07 0.57
CA ARG A 159 -20.80 13.63 1.90
C ARG A 159 -19.59 14.57 1.86
N LEU A 160 -18.53 14.22 1.12
CA LEU A 160 -17.37 15.09 0.93
C LEU A 160 -17.76 16.39 0.20
N ILE A 161 -18.52 16.30 -0.90
CA ILE A 161 -19.00 17.47 -1.65
C ILE A 161 -19.83 18.39 -0.74
N VAL A 162 -20.77 17.82 0.01
CA VAL A 162 -21.62 18.58 0.94
C VAL A 162 -20.79 19.26 2.04
N ARG A 163 -19.76 18.58 2.58
CA ARG A 163 -18.88 19.17 3.58
C ARG A 163 -18.09 20.34 3.01
N LEU A 164 -17.54 20.20 1.81
CA LEU A 164 -16.82 21.25 1.11
C LEU A 164 -17.72 22.44 0.77
N SER A 165 -18.99 22.20 0.41
CA SER A 165 -19.95 23.25 0.06
C SER A 165 -20.62 23.94 1.25
N ARG A 166 -20.51 23.39 2.46
CA ARG A 166 -21.08 23.94 3.70
C ARG A 166 -20.06 24.67 4.56
N SER A 167 -18.79 24.71 4.16
CA SER A 167 -17.79 25.51 4.87
C SER A 167 -18.30 26.96 4.98
N PRO A 168 -18.28 27.60 6.16
CA PRO A 168 -19.04 28.83 6.44
C PRO A 168 -18.77 30.03 5.52
N ASN A 169 -17.74 29.96 4.65
CA ASN A 169 -17.40 30.96 3.63
C ASN A 169 -17.69 30.53 2.17
N SER A 170 -18.21 29.32 1.94
CA SER A 170 -18.14 28.63 0.63
C SER A 170 -19.37 28.71 -0.26
N SER A 171 -20.44 29.42 0.15
CA SER A 171 -21.65 29.44 -0.67
C SER A 171 -21.49 30.22 -1.97
N LEU A 172 -20.53 31.16 -2.07
CA LEU A 172 -20.13 31.85 -3.32
C LEU A 172 -18.65 32.33 -3.37
N GLU A 173 -17.92 32.31 -2.26
CA GLU A 173 -16.52 32.78 -2.19
C GLU A 173 -15.54 31.60 -2.07
N PHE A 174 -14.27 31.84 -2.43
CA PHE A 174 -13.23 30.86 -2.21
C PHE A 174 -12.94 30.73 -0.71
N ALA A 175 -12.83 29.49 -0.24
CA ALA A 175 -12.46 29.16 1.13
C ALA A 175 -11.20 28.29 1.15
N GLU A 176 -10.33 28.53 2.11
CA GLU A 176 -9.19 27.66 2.39
C GLU A 176 -9.68 26.33 2.96
N VAL A 177 -9.22 25.22 2.37
CA VAL A 177 -9.54 23.86 2.83
C VAL A 177 -8.30 22.99 2.91
N GLU A 178 -8.14 22.29 4.03
CA GLU A 178 -7.13 21.26 4.25
C GLU A 178 -7.67 19.92 3.72
N MET A 179 -7.04 19.37 2.69
CA MET A 179 -7.56 18.24 1.93
C MET A 179 -7.09 16.86 2.44
N ASN A 180 -5.94 16.75 3.11
CA ASN A 180 -5.42 15.48 3.61
C ASN A 180 -6.41 14.81 4.56
N SER A 181 -6.93 15.55 5.55
CA SER A 181 -7.90 15.00 6.50
C SER A 181 -9.19 14.61 5.80
N MET A 182 -9.68 15.43 4.86
CA MET A 182 -10.91 15.15 4.11
C MET A 182 -10.79 13.88 3.24
N LEU A 183 -9.69 13.74 2.52
CA LEU A 183 -9.43 12.60 1.64
C LEU A 183 -9.13 11.32 2.43
N SER A 184 -8.44 11.43 3.56
CA SER A 184 -8.22 10.31 4.49
C SER A 184 -9.55 9.81 5.06
N ASN A 185 -10.44 10.72 5.45
CA ASN A 185 -11.76 10.38 5.97
C ASN A 185 -12.61 9.70 4.89
N LEU A 186 -12.62 10.23 3.67
CA LEU A 186 -13.29 9.64 2.52
C LEU A 186 -12.81 8.21 2.26
N ALA A 187 -11.49 8.00 2.15
CA ALA A 187 -10.91 6.69 1.86
C ALA A 187 -11.18 5.69 2.99
N PHE A 188 -11.08 6.12 4.25
CA PHE A 188 -11.36 5.27 5.39
C PHE A 188 -12.84 4.88 5.46
N ASN A 189 -13.74 5.85 5.41
CA ASN A 189 -15.18 5.61 5.48
C ASN A 189 -15.64 4.71 4.33
N ASN A 190 -15.08 4.91 3.13
CA ASN A 190 -15.42 4.07 2.01
C ASN A 190 -15.15 2.59 2.29
N ILE A 191 -13.92 2.28 2.73
CA ILE A 191 -13.53 0.90 3.02
C ILE A 191 -14.31 0.36 4.22
N ILE A 192 -14.38 1.09 5.33
CA ILE A 192 -15.01 0.57 6.55
C ILE A 192 -16.51 0.38 6.37
N ARG A 193 -17.22 1.26 5.65
CA ARG A 193 -18.65 1.06 5.32
C ARG A 193 -18.86 -0.14 4.40
N MET A 194 -17.99 -0.35 3.41
CA MET A 194 -18.05 -1.56 2.57
C MET A 194 -17.85 -2.84 3.40
N VAL A 195 -16.94 -2.79 4.37
CA VAL A 195 -16.59 -3.94 5.22
C VAL A 195 -17.67 -4.23 6.26
N THR A 196 -18.10 -3.22 7.02
CA THR A 196 -18.92 -3.37 8.23
C THR A 196 -20.32 -2.75 8.14
N GLY A 197 -20.56 -1.86 7.18
CA GLY A 197 -21.75 -1.00 7.12
C GLY A 197 -21.67 0.25 8.01
N LYS A 198 -20.69 0.34 8.91
CA LYS A 198 -20.56 1.45 9.88
C LYS A 198 -19.72 2.61 9.35
N CYS A 199 -19.97 3.80 9.88
CA CYS A 199 -19.22 5.02 9.60
C CYS A 199 -18.49 5.48 10.87
N TYR A 200 -17.24 5.96 10.75
CA TYR A 200 -16.45 6.44 11.90
C TYR A 200 -15.83 7.82 11.65
N TYR A 201 -16.26 8.55 10.61
CA TYR A 201 -15.89 9.95 10.37
C TYR A 201 -17.10 10.73 9.83
N GLY A 202 -17.30 11.97 10.28
CA GLY A 202 -18.41 12.81 9.82
C GLY A 202 -19.76 12.56 10.51
N ASP A 203 -20.73 13.46 10.29
CA ASP A 203 -22.13 13.37 10.73
C ASP A 203 -22.31 13.01 12.23
N GLY A 204 -21.61 13.74 13.11
CA GLY A 204 -21.62 13.50 14.56
C GLY A 204 -20.60 12.47 15.05
N ALA A 205 -19.98 11.69 14.16
CA ALA A 205 -18.92 10.73 14.53
C ALA A 205 -17.58 11.41 14.90
N GLU A 206 -17.46 12.72 14.70
CA GLU A 206 -16.29 13.46 15.17
C GLU A 206 -16.25 13.53 16.69
N ASP A 207 -17.41 13.65 17.35
CA ASP A 207 -17.55 13.67 18.81
C ASP A 207 -17.83 12.31 19.44
N ASP A 208 -18.23 11.33 18.62
CA ASP A 208 -18.41 9.95 19.07
C ASP A 208 -17.10 9.36 19.66
N PRO A 209 -17.09 9.00 20.96
CA PRO A 209 -15.95 8.36 21.60
C PRO A 209 -15.56 7.03 20.96
N GLU A 210 -16.50 6.26 20.41
CA GLU A 210 -16.19 4.99 19.74
C GLU A 210 -15.41 5.24 18.45
N ALA A 211 -15.91 6.12 17.58
CA ALA A 211 -15.21 6.52 16.38
C ALA A 211 -13.79 7.05 16.66
N LYS A 212 -13.60 7.93 17.66
CA LYS A 212 -12.24 8.37 18.08
C LYS A 212 -11.32 7.20 18.42
N ARG A 213 -11.81 6.22 19.20
CA ARG A 213 -11.04 5.03 19.59
C ARG A 213 -10.66 4.16 18.40
N VAL A 214 -11.60 3.93 17.46
CA VAL A 214 -11.35 3.11 16.26
C VAL A 214 -10.30 3.77 15.37
N ARG A 215 -10.42 5.09 15.11
CA ARG A 215 -9.44 5.85 14.32
C ARG A 215 -8.03 5.75 14.90
N GLN A 216 -7.91 5.96 16.21
CA GLN A 216 -6.64 5.85 16.91
C GLN A 216 -6.07 4.42 16.83
N LEU A 217 -6.90 3.40 17.01
CA LEU A 217 -6.47 2.00 16.95
C LEU A 217 -5.92 1.63 15.57
N ILE A 218 -6.57 2.06 14.50
CA ILE A 218 -6.10 1.81 13.12
C ILE A 218 -4.80 2.59 12.83
N ALA A 219 -4.69 3.84 13.26
CA ALA A 219 -3.46 4.61 13.10
C ALA A 219 -2.26 3.97 13.86
N GLU A 220 -2.48 3.51 15.08
CA GLU A 220 -1.49 2.77 15.87
C GLU A 220 -1.07 1.48 15.17
N ALA A 221 -2.02 0.74 14.59
CA ALA A 221 -1.76 -0.47 13.82
C ALA A 221 -0.89 -0.19 12.59
N MET A 222 -1.24 0.83 11.80
CA MET A 222 -0.48 1.25 10.61
C MET A 222 0.97 1.59 10.97
N SER A 223 1.19 2.31 12.08
CA SER A 223 2.53 2.68 12.53
C SER A 223 3.46 1.51 12.86
N CYS A 224 2.90 0.31 13.08
CA CYS A 224 3.68 -0.90 13.36
C CYS A 224 4.23 -1.56 12.08
N PHE A 225 3.68 -1.25 10.90
CA PHE A 225 4.10 -1.84 9.63
C PHE A 225 5.16 -0.98 8.93
N GLY A 226 6.21 -1.62 8.42
CA GLY A 226 7.29 -0.95 7.70
C GLY A 226 8.57 -1.77 7.72
N ALA A 227 9.33 -1.74 6.61
CA ALA A 227 10.58 -2.50 6.50
C ALA A 227 11.74 -1.94 7.34
N GLY A 228 11.57 -0.75 7.95
CA GLY A 228 12.62 0.00 8.62
C GLY A 228 12.81 -0.27 10.11
N HIS A 229 11.96 -1.08 10.77
CA HIS A 229 12.09 -1.27 12.21
C HIS A 229 13.30 -2.15 12.55
N ALA A 230 14.28 -1.59 13.26
CA ALA A 230 15.56 -2.26 13.51
C ALA A 230 15.40 -3.61 14.26
N ALA A 231 14.38 -3.75 15.11
CA ALA A 231 14.10 -5.00 15.84
C ALA A 231 13.66 -6.18 14.95
N ASP A 232 13.24 -5.92 13.69
CA ASP A 232 12.97 -6.96 12.71
C ASP A 232 14.24 -7.51 12.05
N HIS A 233 15.35 -6.77 12.12
CA HIS A 233 16.64 -7.14 11.52
C HIS A 233 17.68 -7.56 12.55
N LEU A 234 17.57 -7.08 13.78
CA LEU A 234 18.51 -7.37 14.88
C LEU A 234 17.76 -8.00 16.06
N PRO A 235 17.82 -9.34 16.25
CA PRO A 235 17.12 -10.03 17.33
C PRO A 235 17.45 -9.50 18.73
N VAL A 236 18.67 -9.02 18.96
CA VAL A 236 19.09 -8.44 20.26
C VAL A 236 18.25 -7.22 20.65
N LEU A 237 17.78 -6.42 19.69
CA LEU A 237 16.96 -5.24 19.97
C LEU A 237 15.57 -5.60 20.51
N ARG A 238 15.12 -6.84 20.34
CA ARG A 238 13.85 -7.32 20.92
C ARG A 238 13.89 -7.38 22.44
N TRP A 239 15.07 -7.52 23.03
CA TRP A 239 15.27 -7.58 24.47
C TRP A 239 15.37 -6.19 25.11
N ILE A 240 15.76 -5.20 24.31
CA ILE A 240 16.05 -3.84 24.76
C ILE A 240 14.85 -2.91 24.50
N THR A 241 14.04 -3.21 23.49
CA THR A 241 12.91 -2.37 23.08
C THR A 241 11.58 -2.95 23.51
N ASP A 242 10.66 -2.06 23.90
CA ASP A 242 9.28 -2.43 24.23
C ASP A 242 8.38 -2.60 22.98
N PHE A 243 8.98 -2.62 21.78
CA PHE A 243 8.25 -2.65 20.52
C PHE A 243 7.35 -3.87 20.40
N GLU A 244 7.86 -5.08 20.64
CA GLU A 244 7.04 -6.31 20.56
C GLU A 244 5.91 -6.30 21.61
N ARG A 245 6.16 -5.76 22.80
CA ARG A 245 5.11 -5.63 23.85
C ARG A 245 4.01 -4.68 23.40
N ARG A 246 4.37 -3.53 22.81
CA ARG A 246 3.40 -2.58 22.23
C ARG A 246 2.59 -3.20 21.10
N VAL A 247 3.25 -3.88 20.17
CA VAL A 247 2.59 -4.55 19.04
C VAL A 247 1.59 -5.60 19.54
N LYS A 248 1.93 -6.39 20.57
CA LYS A 248 1.00 -7.36 21.18
C LYS A 248 -0.24 -6.69 21.77
N LYS A 249 -0.08 -5.55 22.46
CA LYS A 249 -1.22 -4.78 23.00
C LYS A 249 -2.15 -4.26 21.90
N ILE A 250 -1.58 -3.75 20.81
CA ILE A 250 -2.34 -3.28 19.64
C ILE A 250 -3.07 -4.45 18.97
N ALA A 251 -2.39 -5.59 18.79
CA ALA A 251 -2.97 -6.79 18.22
C ALA A 251 -4.18 -7.31 19.03
N ALA A 252 -4.10 -7.33 20.37
CA ALA A 252 -5.21 -7.74 21.22
C ALA A 252 -6.43 -6.81 21.07
N ARG A 253 -6.21 -5.48 21.09
CA ARG A 253 -7.29 -4.49 20.91
C ARG A 253 -7.93 -4.56 19.51
N LEU A 254 -7.12 -4.77 18.47
CA LEU A 254 -7.62 -5.00 17.11
C LEU A 254 -8.45 -6.26 17.01
N ASP A 255 -7.98 -7.35 17.63
CA ASP A 255 -8.69 -8.61 17.58
C ASP A 255 -10.04 -8.52 18.29
N GLU A 256 -10.07 -7.89 19.46
CA GLU A 256 -11.30 -7.59 20.20
C GLU A 256 -12.27 -6.75 19.36
N PHE A 257 -11.77 -5.69 18.71
CA PHE A 257 -12.58 -4.84 17.84
C PHE A 257 -13.19 -5.62 16.66
N PHE A 258 -12.38 -6.40 15.93
CA PHE A 258 -12.89 -7.17 14.80
C PHE A 258 -13.78 -8.33 15.22
N GLN A 259 -13.51 -8.96 16.36
CA GLN A 259 -14.38 -9.98 16.92
C GLN A 259 -15.75 -9.40 17.26
N GLY A 260 -15.80 -8.23 17.92
CA GLY A 260 -17.05 -7.53 18.23
C GLY A 260 -17.90 -7.26 16.98
N LEU A 261 -17.27 -6.83 15.89
CA LEU A 261 -17.97 -6.62 14.60
C LEU A 261 -18.51 -7.92 13.99
N VAL A 262 -17.75 -9.01 14.08
CA VAL A 262 -18.19 -10.34 13.61
C VAL A 262 -19.38 -10.84 14.42
N ASP A 263 -19.31 -10.72 15.74
CA ASP A 263 -20.35 -11.21 16.65
C ASP A 263 -21.64 -10.40 16.52
N GLU A 264 -21.55 -9.07 16.36
CA GLU A 264 -22.69 -8.21 16.08
C GLU A 264 -23.44 -8.64 14.81
N LYS A 265 -22.72 -8.91 13.72
CA LYS A 265 -23.32 -9.37 12.44
C LYS A 265 -23.95 -10.76 12.56
N ARG A 266 -23.40 -11.65 13.40
CA ARG A 266 -23.99 -12.97 13.67
C ARG A 266 -25.33 -12.89 14.42
N VAL A 267 -25.48 -11.92 15.31
CA VAL A 267 -26.71 -11.71 16.10
C VAL A 267 -27.78 -11.03 15.25
N ALA A 268 -27.41 -10.10 14.36
CA ALA A 268 -28.33 -9.28 13.56
C ALA A 268 -29.04 -10.02 12.39
N LYS A 269 -29.37 -11.32 12.53
CA LYS A 269 -29.87 -12.21 11.45
C LYS A 269 -31.05 -11.68 10.62
N GLU A 270 -31.83 -10.73 11.14
CA GLU A 270 -33.04 -10.20 10.51
C GLU A 270 -32.80 -9.00 9.58
N LYS A 271 -31.62 -8.35 9.61
CA LYS A 271 -31.24 -7.26 8.70
C LYS A 271 -29.89 -7.57 8.02
N LYS A 272 -29.90 -8.50 7.06
CA LYS A 272 -28.72 -8.77 6.22
C LYS A 272 -28.45 -7.56 5.31
N GLU A 273 -27.60 -6.66 5.78
CA GLU A 273 -26.99 -5.64 4.93
C GLU A 273 -26.06 -6.31 3.90
N ASN A 274 -25.86 -5.67 2.74
CA ASN A 274 -24.91 -6.15 1.74
C ASN A 274 -23.48 -5.71 2.08
N THR A 275 -22.94 -6.12 3.25
CA THR A 275 -21.54 -5.83 3.64
C THR A 275 -20.59 -6.96 3.24
N MET A 276 -19.27 -6.71 3.23
CA MET A 276 -18.30 -7.78 2.98
C MET A 276 -18.29 -8.81 4.10
N ILE A 277 -18.47 -8.41 5.36
CA ILE A 277 -18.54 -9.35 6.49
C ILE A 277 -19.79 -10.23 6.37
N ASP A 278 -20.95 -9.64 6.07
CA ASP A 278 -22.20 -10.40 5.89
C ASP A 278 -22.06 -11.45 4.78
N HIS A 279 -21.40 -11.09 3.67
CA HIS A 279 -21.10 -12.00 2.57
C HIS A 279 -20.18 -13.15 3.02
N LEU A 280 -19.05 -12.85 3.65
CA LEU A 280 -18.09 -13.87 4.10
C LEU A 280 -18.67 -14.78 5.19
N LEU A 281 -19.47 -14.25 6.12
CA LEU A 281 -20.18 -15.04 7.13
C LEU A 281 -21.24 -15.95 6.51
N SER A 282 -21.90 -15.50 5.43
CA SER A 282 -22.83 -16.37 4.69
C SER A 282 -22.11 -17.57 4.05
N LEU A 283 -20.91 -17.36 3.52
CA LEU A 283 -20.08 -18.42 2.95
C LEU A 283 -19.53 -19.35 4.05
N GLN A 284 -19.21 -18.80 5.23
CA GLN A 284 -18.78 -19.58 6.40
C GLN A 284 -19.80 -20.66 6.79
N VAL A 285 -21.11 -20.45 6.60
CA VAL A 285 -22.13 -21.47 6.91
C VAL A 285 -21.98 -22.72 6.02
N SER A 286 -21.61 -22.53 4.75
CA SER A 286 -21.49 -23.64 3.78
C SER A 286 -20.07 -24.20 3.66
N GLN A 287 -19.05 -23.39 3.99
CA GLN A 287 -17.64 -23.70 3.81
C GLN A 287 -16.81 -23.23 5.03
N PRO A 288 -17.11 -23.70 6.25
CA PRO A 288 -16.52 -23.18 7.48
C PRO A 288 -14.99 -23.31 7.54
N GLU A 289 -14.41 -24.31 6.87
CA GLU A 289 -12.97 -24.55 6.80
C GLU A 289 -12.23 -23.46 6.00
N TYR A 290 -12.91 -22.87 4.99
CA TYR A 290 -12.32 -21.86 4.11
C TYR A 290 -12.57 -20.42 4.58
N TYR A 291 -13.57 -20.20 5.41
CA TYR A 291 -13.98 -18.87 5.91
C TYR A 291 -13.98 -18.82 7.44
N THR A 292 -12.89 -19.25 8.08
CA THR A 292 -12.74 -19.16 9.54
C THR A 292 -12.73 -17.71 10.03
N ASP A 293 -13.03 -17.48 11.31
CA ASP A 293 -13.01 -16.13 11.90
C ASP A 293 -11.66 -15.45 11.73
N TYR A 294 -10.56 -16.21 11.80
CA TYR A 294 -9.22 -15.69 11.52
C TYR A 294 -9.07 -15.17 10.09
N ILE A 295 -9.64 -15.86 9.09
CA ILE A 295 -9.61 -15.43 7.70
C ILE A 295 -10.50 -14.19 7.50
N ILE A 296 -11.69 -14.17 8.10
CA ILE A 296 -12.62 -13.03 8.00
C ILE A 296 -11.97 -11.79 8.65
N LYS A 297 -11.53 -11.88 9.90
CA LYS A 297 -10.88 -10.76 10.61
C LYS A 297 -9.57 -10.33 9.92
N GLY A 298 -8.76 -11.30 9.46
CA GLY A 298 -7.54 -11.01 8.71
C GLY A 298 -7.79 -10.32 7.36
N THR A 299 -8.93 -10.61 6.73
CA THR A 299 -9.39 -9.96 5.50
C THR A 299 -9.86 -8.53 5.79
N MET A 300 -10.65 -8.31 6.84
CA MET A 300 -11.06 -6.98 7.29
C MET A 300 -9.85 -6.09 7.56
N LEU A 301 -8.90 -6.59 8.35
CA LEU A 301 -7.63 -5.91 8.61
C LEU A 301 -6.89 -5.53 7.32
N SER A 302 -6.77 -6.48 6.39
CA SER A 302 -6.04 -6.25 5.14
C SER A 302 -6.69 -5.17 4.28
N LEU A 303 -8.02 -5.15 4.21
CA LEU A 303 -8.78 -4.14 3.45
C LEU A 303 -8.63 -2.74 4.06
N ILE A 304 -8.82 -2.63 5.37
CA ILE A 304 -8.76 -1.35 6.09
C ILE A 304 -7.36 -0.76 6.01
N LEU A 305 -6.32 -1.54 6.33
CA LEU A 305 -4.95 -1.02 6.31
C LEU A 305 -4.47 -0.72 4.88
N ALA A 306 -4.71 -1.58 3.90
CA ALA A 306 -4.16 -1.37 2.56
C ALA A 306 -4.96 -0.37 1.71
N GLY A 307 -6.28 -0.28 1.91
CA GLY A 307 -7.18 0.48 1.05
C GLY A 307 -7.33 1.96 1.43
N THR A 308 -7.11 2.31 2.69
CA THR A 308 -7.30 3.68 3.19
C THR A 308 -6.18 4.63 2.76
N ASP A 309 -4.97 4.43 3.31
CA ASP A 309 -3.88 5.41 3.19
C ASP A 309 -3.40 5.55 1.74
N THR A 310 -3.36 4.45 0.99
CA THR A 310 -2.93 4.46 -0.42
C THR A 310 -3.83 5.31 -1.31
N SER A 311 -5.15 5.22 -1.13
CA SER A 311 -6.12 5.97 -1.93
C SER A 311 -6.12 7.45 -1.55
N ALA A 312 -6.05 7.76 -0.25
CA ALA A 312 -6.02 9.13 0.25
C ALA A 312 -4.78 9.90 -0.25
N VAL A 313 -3.59 9.30 -0.10
CA VAL A 313 -2.32 9.86 -0.58
C VAL A 313 -2.36 10.06 -2.09
N THR A 314 -2.90 9.11 -2.86
CA THR A 314 -3.01 9.25 -4.32
C THR A 314 -3.91 10.42 -4.72
N LEU A 315 -5.06 10.58 -4.06
CA LEU A 315 -5.97 11.70 -4.33
C LEU A 315 -5.33 13.05 -3.99
N GLU A 316 -4.60 13.13 -2.88
CA GLU A 316 -3.92 14.35 -2.47
C GLU A 316 -2.82 14.74 -3.46
N TRP A 317 -2.01 13.78 -3.92
CA TRP A 317 -1.00 14.02 -4.96
C TRP A 317 -1.63 14.41 -6.29
N ALA A 318 -2.76 13.80 -6.68
CA ALA A 318 -3.47 14.16 -7.90
C ALA A 318 -3.92 15.63 -7.85
N LEU A 319 -4.60 16.03 -6.78
CA LEU A 319 -5.10 17.41 -6.64
C LEU A 319 -3.95 18.42 -6.54
N SER A 320 -2.88 18.08 -5.82
CA SER A 320 -1.67 18.92 -5.74
C SER A 320 -1.01 19.12 -7.11
N SER A 321 -0.93 18.04 -7.91
CA SER A 321 -0.38 18.11 -9.27
C SER A 321 -1.24 18.96 -10.19
N LEU A 322 -2.57 18.85 -10.08
CA LEU A 322 -3.50 19.68 -10.85
C LEU A 322 -3.39 21.17 -10.51
N LEU A 323 -3.19 21.53 -9.23
CA LEU A 323 -3.02 22.91 -8.81
C LEU A 323 -1.74 23.56 -9.35
N ASN A 324 -0.67 22.78 -9.52
CA ASN A 324 0.55 23.24 -10.19
C ASN A 324 0.46 23.18 -11.73
N ASN A 325 -0.61 22.59 -12.28
CA ASN A 325 -0.80 22.42 -13.73
C ASN A 325 -2.23 22.86 -14.13
N PRO A 326 -2.55 24.16 -14.06
CA PRO A 326 -3.91 24.67 -14.26
C PRO A 326 -4.49 24.35 -15.65
N GLU A 327 -3.66 24.27 -16.69
CA GLU A 327 -4.11 23.86 -18.04
C GLU A 327 -4.59 22.40 -18.08
N VAL A 328 -3.94 21.51 -17.31
CA VAL A 328 -4.36 20.12 -17.17
C VAL A 328 -5.69 20.04 -16.41
N LEU A 329 -5.83 20.79 -15.31
CA LEU A 329 -7.08 20.88 -14.55
C LEU A 329 -8.23 21.40 -15.44
N LYS A 330 -7.98 22.44 -16.22
CA LYS A 330 -8.95 23.00 -17.16
C LYS A 330 -9.36 21.98 -18.22
N LYS A 331 -8.42 21.32 -18.89
CA LYS A 331 -8.71 20.28 -19.89
C LYS A 331 -9.52 19.11 -19.30
N ALA A 332 -9.25 18.71 -18.07
CA ALA A 332 -10.05 17.69 -17.37
C ALA A 332 -11.47 18.17 -17.05
N ARG A 333 -11.62 19.44 -16.63
CA ARG A 333 -12.93 20.04 -16.39
C ARG A 333 -13.73 20.13 -17.68
N ASP A 334 -13.11 20.57 -18.78
CA ASP A 334 -13.75 20.65 -20.09
C ASP A 334 -14.19 19.25 -20.56
N GLU A 335 -13.36 18.21 -20.38
CA GLU A 335 -13.76 16.82 -20.68
C GLU A 335 -15.01 16.41 -19.91
N ILE A 336 -15.05 16.64 -18.59
CA ILE A 336 -16.17 16.26 -17.72
C ILE A 336 -17.42 17.06 -18.08
N ASP A 337 -17.32 18.38 -18.24
CA ASP A 337 -18.45 19.25 -18.55
C ASP A 337 -19.06 18.89 -19.91
N ASN A 338 -18.23 18.54 -20.91
CA ASN A 338 -18.71 18.14 -22.24
C ASN A 338 -19.45 16.79 -22.26
N HIS A 339 -19.00 15.82 -21.44
CA HIS A 339 -19.60 14.47 -21.45
C HIS A 339 -20.77 14.33 -20.46
N ILE A 340 -20.70 15.01 -19.32
CA ILE A 340 -21.63 14.84 -18.19
C ILE A 340 -22.58 16.04 -18.06
N GLY A 341 -22.09 17.24 -18.37
CA GLY A 341 -22.79 18.49 -18.14
C GLY A 341 -22.85 18.90 -16.66
N LEU A 342 -23.75 19.84 -16.37
CA LEU A 342 -23.93 20.46 -15.05
C LEU A 342 -25.30 20.14 -14.44
N GLU A 343 -26.03 19.17 -14.99
CA GLU A 343 -27.37 18.78 -14.54
C GLU A 343 -27.35 17.67 -13.49
N ARG A 344 -26.26 16.88 -13.45
CA ARG A 344 -26.08 15.76 -12.51
C ARG A 344 -24.64 15.61 -12.09
N LEU A 345 -24.43 14.88 -11.00
CA LEU A 345 -23.10 14.45 -10.58
C LEU A 345 -22.54 13.38 -11.52
N LEU A 346 -21.22 13.38 -11.64
CA LEU A 346 -20.43 12.29 -12.19
C LEU A 346 -20.72 10.99 -11.45
N GLU A 347 -20.97 9.91 -12.19
CA GLU A 347 -21.18 8.58 -11.64
C GLU A 347 -20.08 7.61 -12.11
N GLU A 348 -19.90 6.50 -11.39
CA GLU A 348 -18.81 5.55 -11.68
C GLU A 348 -18.88 4.95 -13.08
N SER A 349 -20.10 4.78 -13.62
CA SER A 349 -20.34 4.28 -14.97
C SER A 349 -19.86 5.22 -16.08
N ASP A 350 -19.63 6.50 -15.77
CA ASP A 350 -19.19 7.50 -16.74
C ASP A 350 -17.67 7.48 -16.93
N ILE A 351 -16.90 6.99 -15.93
CA ILE A 351 -15.43 7.01 -15.92
C ILE A 351 -14.78 6.43 -17.19
N PRO A 352 -15.27 5.32 -17.79
CA PRO A 352 -14.71 4.81 -19.03
C PRO A 352 -14.73 5.82 -20.20
N ASN A 353 -15.67 6.77 -20.18
CA ASN A 353 -15.81 7.82 -21.20
C ASN A 353 -15.02 9.10 -20.87
N LEU A 354 -14.21 9.09 -19.82
CA LEU A 354 -13.34 10.21 -19.39
C LEU A 354 -11.87 9.78 -19.47
N PRO A 355 -11.32 9.56 -20.68
CA PRO A 355 -9.96 9.07 -20.87
C PRO A 355 -8.91 10.03 -20.29
N TYR A 356 -9.11 11.34 -20.38
CA TYR A 356 -8.14 12.31 -19.88
C TYR A 356 -8.09 12.32 -18.34
N LEU A 357 -9.24 12.21 -17.65
CA LEU A 357 -9.28 11.95 -16.21
C LEU A 357 -8.51 10.67 -15.84
N GLN A 358 -8.69 9.57 -16.59
CA GLN A 358 -7.95 8.32 -16.36
C GLN A 358 -6.44 8.47 -16.59
N ASN A 359 -6.04 9.31 -17.54
CA ASN A 359 -4.64 9.63 -17.81
C ASN A 359 -4.01 10.44 -16.65
N ILE A 360 -4.75 11.38 -16.06
CA ILE A 360 -4.34 12.12 -14.86
C ILE A 360 -4.10 11.17 -13.68
N VAL A 361 -5.01 10.21 -13.46
CA VAL A 361 -4.84 9.20 -12.41
C VAL A 361 -3.61 8.32 -12.69
N SER A 362 -3.41 7.89 -13.94
CA SER A 362 -2.25 7.09 -14.33
C SER A 362 -0.93 7.84 -14.16
N GLU A 363 -0.88 9.13 -14.51
CA GLU A 363 0.30 9.99 -14.33
C GLU A 363 0.58 10.29 -12.87
N THR A 364 -0.47 10.45 -12.06
CA THR A 364 -0.33 10.55 -10.60
C THR A 364 0.27 9.26 -10.02
N LEU A 365 -0.23 8.09 -10.42
CA LEU A 365 0.29 6.79 -9.97
C LEU A 365 1.74 6.55 -10.44
N ARG A 366 2.14 7.13 -11.59
CA ARG A 366 3.52 7.09 -12.10
C ARG A 366 4.45 7.90 -11.20
N LEU A 367 4.16 9.20 -11.06
CA LEU A 367 5.02 10.14 -10.34
C LEU A 367 4.96 9.94 -8.82
N TYR A 368 3.79 9.62 -8.29
CA TYR A 368 3.56 9.53 -6.85
C TYR A 368 3.01 8.16 -6.46
N PRO A 369 3.79 7.07 -6.67
CA PRO A 369 3.36 5.75 -6.25
C PRO A 369 3.25 5.72 -4.73
N ALA A 370 2.06 5.43 -4.21
CA ALA A 370 1.79 5.43 -2.77
C ALA A 370 2.79 4.55 -2.00
N GLY A 371 3.21 3.41 -2.56
CA GLY A 371 4.31 2.58 -2.04
C GLY A 371 5.55 2.64 -2.94
N PRO A 372 6.50 3.57 -2.71
CA PRO A 372 7.60 3.83 -3.65
C PRO A 372 8.63 2.68 -3.74
N LEU A 373 8.62 1.75 -2.77
CA LEU A 373 9.45 0.54 -2.74
C LEU A 373 8.67 -0.77 -2.93
N LEU A 374 7.37 -0.67 -3.24
CA LEU A 374 6.40 -1.77 -3.16
C LEU A 374 6.47 -2.50 -1.80
N VAL A 375 5.81 -3.66 -1.70
CA VAL A 375 5.94 -4.53 -0.52
C VAL A 375 7.15 -5.46 -0.71
N PRO A 376 8.05 -5.61 0.28
CA PRO A 376 9.24 -6.46 0.15
C PRO A 376 8.92 -7.93 -0.13
N HIS A 377 9.74 -8.58 -0.95
CA HIS A 377 9.68 -10.01 -1.26
C HIS A 377 10.84 -10.75 -0.58
N ILE A 378 10.74 -12.08 -0.43
CA ILE A 378 11.86 -12.92 -0.01
C ILE A 378 11.92 -14.17 -0.88
N SER A 379 13.12 -14.57 -1.32
CA SER A 379 13.29 -15.80 -2.11
C SER A 379 13.08 -17.05 -1.26
N SER A 380 12.30 -18.01 -1.77
CA SER A 380 12.12 -19.33 -1.15
C SER A 380 13.25 -20.29 -1.46
N GLU A 381 13.95 -20.07 -2.57
CA GLU A 381 14.97 -20.96 -3.14
C GLU A 381 16.07 -20.10 -3.80
N ASP A 382 17.19 -20.73 -4.15
CA ASP A 382 18.24 -20.08 -4.93
C ASP A 382 17.71 -19.82 -6.36
N CYS A 383 17.88 -18.61 -6.89
CA CYS A 383 17.50 -18.26 -8.25
C CYS A 383 18.48 -17.26 -8.88
N LYS A 384 18.18 -16.81 -10.10
CA LYS A 384 18.95 -15.74 -10.77
C LYS A 384 18.06 -14.54 -11.04
N VAL A 385 18.60 -13.35 -10.80
CA VAL A 385 17.93 -12.06 -11.06
C VAL A 385 18.93 -11.11 -11.71
N GLY A 386 18.64 -10.62 -12.92
CA GLY A 386 19.50 -9.67 -13.62
C GLY A 386 20.92 -10.20 -13.88
N GLY A 387 21.04 -11.52 -14.10
CA GLY A 387 22.31 -12.22 -14.30
C GLY A 387 23.09 -12.57 -13.02
N TYR A 388 22.63 -12.12 -11.85
CA TYR A 388 23.26 -12.41 -10.55
C TYR A 388 22.61 -13.59 -9.84
N ASP A 389 23.39 -14.28 -9.02
CA ASP A 389 22.90 -15.34 -8.15
C ASP A 389 22.19 -14.71 -6.95
N MET A 390 20.93 -15.09 -6.73
CA MET A 390 20.13 -14.72 -5.57
C MET A 390 19.94 -15.95 -4.68
N PRO A 391 20.70 -16.07 -3.57
CA PRO A 391 20.52 -17.15 -2.62
C PRO A 391 19.13 -17.13 -1.96
N CYS A 392 18.65 -18.29 -1.53
CA CYS A 392 17.45 -18.46 -0.71
C CYS A 392 17.47 -17.54 0.52
N GLY A 393 16.32 -16.95 0.85
CA GLY A 393 16.17 -16.03 1.98
C GLY A 393 16.65 -14.60 1.69
N THR A 394 17.04 -14.29 0.46
CA THR A 394 17.37 -12.93 0.03
C THR A 394 16.11 -12.09 -0.05
N MET A 395 16.12 -10.91 0.59
CA MET A 395 15.03 -9.95 0.48
C MET A 395 15.15 -9.18 -0.83
N LEU A 396 14.04 -8.98 -1.54
CA LEU A 396 13.97 -8.17 -2.75
C LEU A 396 13.10 -6.92 -2.48
N LEU A 397 13.67 -5.75 -2.77
CA LEU A 397 13.00 -4.45 -2.78
C LEU A 397 12.94 -3.92 -4.21
N VAL A 398 11.80 -3.35 -4.61
CA VAL A 398 11.60 -2.81 -5.96
C VAL A 398 11.39 -1.32 -5.85
N ASN A 399 12.34 -0.53 -6.34
CA ASN A 399 12.24 0.93 -6.33
C ASN A 399 11.40 1.42 -7.51
N VAL A 400 10.08 1.25 -7.40
CA VAL A 400 9.14 1.66 -8.44
C VAL A 400 9.19 3.17 -8.67
N TRP A 401 9.46 3.97 -7.63
CA TRP A 401 9.61 5.42 -7.76
C TRP A 401 10.77 5.79 -8.70
N ALA A 402 11.90 5.07 -8.63
CA ALA A 402 13.02 5.27 -9.54
C ALA A 402 12.73 4.76 -10.96
N ILE A 403 12.10 3.58 -11.09
CA ILE A 403 11.72 3.01 -12.40
C ILE A 403 10.79 3.96 -13.15
N HIS A 404 9.80 4.52 -12.45
CA HIS A 404 8.85 5.47 -13.03
C HIS A 404 9.46 6.83 -13.39
N ARG A 405 10.71 7.08 -12.99
CA ARG A 405 11.49 8.28 -13.34
C ARG A 405 12.70 8.00 -14.21
N ASP A 406 12.81 6.78 -14.75
CA ASP A 406 13.90 6.41 -15.65
C ASP A 406 13.69 7.04 -17.04
N PRO A 407 14.59 7.93 -17.51
CA PRO A 407 14.47 8.56 -18.83
C PRO A 407 14.57 7.56 -19.99
N ARG A 408 15.07 6.35 -19.75
CA ARG A 408 15.08 5.26 -20.76
C ARG A 408 13.69 4.64 -20.95
N LEU A 409 12.79 4.80 -19.98
CA LEU A 409 11.45 4.24 -19.98
C LEU A 409 10.37 5.30 -20.23
N TRP A 410 10.56 6.50 -19.69
CA TRP A 410 9.60 7.60 -19.71
C TRP A 410 10.25 8.87 -20.29
N ASP A 411 9.68 9.37 -21.38
CA ASP A 411 10.02 10.70 -21.92
C ASP A 411 9.66 11.80 -20.91
N ASP A 412 10.54 12.77 -20.72
CA ASP A 412 10.45 13.82 -19.69
C ASP A 412 9.90 13.30 -18.34
N PRO A 413 10.67 12.45 -17.64
CA PRO A 413 10.15 11.63 -16.55
C PRO A 413 9.77 12.41 -15.29
N ALA A 414 10.24 13.64 -15.14
CA ALA A 414 9.98 14.45 -13.95
C ALA A 414 8.67 15.26 -14.07
N SER A 415 8.25 15.58 -15.30
CA SER A 415 7.08 16.43 -15.55
C SER A 415 5.77 15.66 -15.41
N PHE A 416 4.74 16.35 -14.91
CA PHE A 416 3.37 15.85 -14.85
C PHE A 416 2.68 16.04 -16.20
N LYS A 417 2.65 14.98 -17.02
CA LYS A 417 2.14 15.01 -18.40
C LYS A 417 1.14 13.87 -18.66
N PRO A 418 -0.15 14.04 -18.32
CA PRO A 418 -1.18 13.03 -18.56
C PRO A 418 -1.25 12.55 -20.02
N GLU A 419 -0.98 13.42 -20.99
CA GLU A 419 -0.98 13.12 -22.43
C GLU A 419 -0.13 11.90 -22.80
N ARG A 420 0.89 11.55 -21.99
CA ARG A 420 1.70 10.36 -22.25
C ARG A 420 0.85 9.08 -22.29
N PHE A 421 -0.21 9.00 -21.50
CA PHE A 421 -1.09 7.84 -21.42
C PHE A 421 -2.15 7.78 -22.51
N GLU A 422 -2.23 8.78 -23.39
CA GLU A 422 -3.03 8.69 -24.62
C GLU A 422 -2.44 7.66 -25.60
N LYS A 423 -1.14 7.34 -25.47
CA LYS A 423 -0.48 6.30 -26.27
C LYS A 423 -0.83 4.91 -25.73
N GLU A 424 -1.25 4.03 -26.64
CA GLU A 424 -1.57 2.65 -26.30
C GLU A 424 -0.35 1.93 -25.68
N GLY A 425 -0.61 1.14 -24.65
CA GLY A 425 0.41 0.31 -23.99
C GLY A 425 1.24 1.01 -22.91
N GLU A 426 1.22 2.33 -22.78
CA GLU A 426 1.96 3.06 -21.72
C GLU A 426 1.52 2.66 -20.31
N THR A 427 0.25 2.30 -20.13
CA THR A 427 -0.28 1.80 -18.86
C THR A 427 0.37 0.49 -18.43
N HIS A 428 0.89 -0.35 -19.35
CA HIS A 428 1.55 -1.61 -19.01
C HIS A 428 2.93 -1.40 -18.36
N LYS A 429 3.55 -0.24 -18.56
CA LYS A 429 4.81 0.13 -17.92
C LYS A 429 4.65 0.52 -16.45
N LEU A 430 3.41 0.75 -15.99
CA LEU A 430 3.12 1.12 -14.60
C LEU A 430 3.22 -0.09 -13.67
N LEU A 431 4.09 0.03 -12.67
CA LEU A 431 4.31 -1.00 -11.65
C LEU A 431 3.75 -0.60 -10.27
N THR A 432 2.93 0.46 -10.17
CA THR A 432 2.39 0.99 -8.90
C THR A 432 1.61 -0.05 -8.09
N PHE A 433 0.95 -0.98 -8.78
CA PHE A 433 0.21 -2.08 -8.16
C PHE A 433 1.02 -3.39 -8.06
N GLY A 434 2.32 -3.35 -8.37
CA GLY A 434 3.19 -4.52 -8.48
C GLY A 434 2.86 -5.41 -9.67
N LEU A 435 3.54 -6.55 -9.76
CA LEU A 435 3.42 -7.53 -10.84
C LEU A 435 3.40 -8.96 -10.27
N GLY A 436 2.96 -9.93 -11.06
CA GLY A 436 2.96 -11.35 -10.71
C GLY A 436 1.92 -11.73 -9.65
N ARG A 437 2.16 -12.84 -8.94
CA ARG A 437 1.23 -13.43 -7.95
C ARG A 437 0.84 -12.48 -6.83
N ARG A 438 1.75 -11.58 -6.45
CA ARG A 438 1.57 -10.62 -5.36
C ARG A 438 1.08 -9.24 -5.82
N ALA A 439 0.72 -9.09 -7.10
CA ALA A 439 0.09 -7.87 -7.60
C ALA A 439 -1.14 -7.52 -6.76
N CYS A 440 -1.34 -6.21 -6.56
CA CYS A 440 -2.39 -5.67 -5.70
C CYS A 440 -3.77 -6.17 -6.16
N PRO A 441 -4.52 -6.88 -5.29
CA PRO A 441 -5.84 -7.35 -5.66
C PRO A 441 -6.88 -6.21 -5.66
N GLY A 442 -6.60 -5.11 -4.95
CA GLY A 442 -7.47 -3.95 -4.82
C GLY A 442 -7.32 -2.90 -5.92
N SER A 443 -6.53 -3.15 -6.97
CA SER A 443 -6.26 -2.16 -8.04
C SER A 443 -7.53 -1.65 -8.72
N GLY A 444 -8.50 -2.54 -8.97
CA GLY A 444 -9.81 -2.18 -9.54
C GLY A 444 -10.63 -1.25 -8.64
N LEU A 445 -10.67 -1.53 -7.33
CA LEU A 445 -11.35 -0.69 -6.35
C LEU A 445 -10.66 0.68 -6.21
N ALA A 446 -9.32 0.69 -6.11
CA ALA A 446 -8.55 1.92 -6.00
C ALA A 446 -8.78 2.85 -7.20
N ARG A 447 -8.74 2.31 -8.43
CA ARG A 447 -9.03 3.10 -9.64
C ARG A 447 -10.45 3.68 -9.63
N ARG A 448 -11.46 2.89 -9.28
CA ARG A 448 -12.85 3.37 -9.18
C ARG A 448 -12.99 4.50 -8.17
N LEU A 449 -12.45 4.33 -6.96
CA LEU A 449 -12.54 5.34 -5.90
C LEU A 449 -11.78 6.62 -6.28
N VAL A 450 -10.53 6.49 -6.71
CA VAL A 450 -9.68 7.64 -7.04
C VAL A 450 -10.24 8.41 -8.24
N SER A 451 -10.60 7.73 -9.33
CA SER A 451 -11.15 8.41 -10.51
C SER A 451 -12.49 9.09 -10.22
N LEU A 452 -13.41 8.42 -9.52
CA LEU A 452 -14.70 9.03 -9.18
C LEU A 452 -14.53 10.23 -8.25
N SER A 453 -13.68 10.09 -7.23
CA SER A 453 -13.47 11.17 -6.25
C SER A 453 -12.77 12.38 -6.88
N LEU A 454 -11.70 12.15 -7.66
CA LEU A 454 -11.01 13.22 -8.36
C LEU A 454 -11.91 13.91 -9.38
N GLY A 455 -12.63 13.12 -10.19
CA GLY A 455 -13.57 13.66 -11.17
C GLY A 455 -14.68 14.47 -10.52
N SER A 456 -15.25 14.00 -9.40
CA SER A 456 -16.26 14.77 -8.64
C SER A 456 -15.70 16.06 -8.05
N LEU A 457 -14.46 16.07 -7.55
CA LEU A 457 -13.81 17.28 -7.04
C LEU A 457 -13.59 18.31 -8.16
N ILE A 458 -13.16 17.86 -9.35
CA ILE A 458 -12.98 18.73 -10.53
C ILE A 458 -14.33 19.25 -11.04
N GLN A 459 -15.35 18.38 -11.07
CA GLN A 459 -16.69 18.72 -11.55
C GLN A 459 -17.37 19.72 -10.64
N CYS A 460 -17.28 19.56 -9.32
CA CYS A 460 -18.10 20.32 -8.36
C CYS A 460 -17.45 21.62 -7.88
N PHE A 461 -16.12 21.75 -8.00
CA PHE A 461 -15.41 22.86 -7.39
C PHE A 461 -14.42 23.54 -8.34
N GLU A 462 -14.29 24.83 -8.13
CA GLU A 462 -13.16 25.61 -8.61
C GLU A 462 -12.04 25.55 -7.57
N TRP A 463 -10.82 25.32 -8.06
CA TRP A 463 -9.65 25.07 -7.25
C TRP A 463 -8.57 26.06 -7.62
N GLU A 464 -8.02 26.74 -6.62
CA GLU A 464 -6.89 27.64 -6.75
C GLU A 464 -5.86 27.35 -5.67
N ARG A 465 -4.64 27.83 -5.90
CA ARG A 465 -3.58 27.83 -4.89
C ARG A 465 -3.89 28.92 -3.85
N ILE A 466 -3.33 28.81 -2.65
CA ILE A 466 -3.50 29.82 -1.58
C ILE A 466 -2.85 31.16 -1.97
N GLY A 467 -1.86 31.13 -2.86
CA GLY A 467 -1.23 32.31 -3.45
C GLY A 467 -0.61 32.00 -4.80
N GLU A 468 0.31 32.86 -5.24
CA GLU A 468 0.98 32.73 -6.54
C GLU A 468 2.04 31.61 -6.57
N GLU A 469 2.54 31.20 -5.41
CA GLU A 469 3.55 30.14 -5.26
C GLU A 469 2.99 28.77 -5.64
N GLU A 470 3.85 27.91 -6.21
CA GLU A 470 3.49 26.53 -6.47
C GLU A 470 3.27 25.77 -5.16
N VAL A 471 2.35 24.79 -5.21
CA VAL A 471 2.15 23.84 -4.13
C VAL A 471 3.45 23.07 -3.89
N ASP A 472 3.94 23.03 -2.66
CA ASP A 472 5.13 22.26 -2.30
C ASP A 472 4.92 20.76 -2.53
N MET A 473 5.67 20.19 -3.47
CA MET A 473 5.61 18.77 -3.84
C MET A 473 6.60 17.90 -3.06
N THR A 474 7.09 18.36 -1.91
CA THR A 474 8.00 17.60 -1.05
C THR A 474 7.30 16.37 -0.45
N GLU A 475 8.00 15.23 -0.52
CA GLU A 475 7.54 13.94 -0.03
C GLU A 475 7.75 13.80 1.49
N GLY A 476 6.74 13.32 2.20
CA GLY A 476 6.83 12.91 3.60
C GLY A 476 7.45 11.52 3.77
N GLY A 477 7.79 11.18 5.01
CA GLY A 477 8.32 9.86 5.37
C GLY A 477 7.22 8.88 5.80
N GLY A 478 7.42 7.58 5.55
CA GLY A 478 6.48 6.56 6.00
C GLY A 478 6.61 5.23 5.27
N LEU A 479 5.66 4.33 5.52
CA LEU A 479 5.43 3.13 4.71
C LEU A 479 4.92 3.51 3.32
N THR A 480 4.03 4.51 3.28
CA THR A 480 3.60 5.18 2.06
C THR A 480 4.43 6.45 1.82
N MET A 481 4.18 7.12 0.70
CA MET A 481 4.81 8.39 0.33
C MET A 481 3.77 9.53 0.38
N PRO A 482 3.33 9.97 1.58
CA PRO A 482 2.44 11.13 1.70
C PRO A 482 3.18 12.42 1.31
N ARG A 483 2.47 13.55 1.27
CA ARG A 483 3.12 14.87 1.22
C ARG A 483 3.77 15.19 2.57
N ALA A 484 4.84 15.99 2.55
CA ALA A 484 5.49 16.45 3.78
C ALA A 484 4.61 17.44 4.55
N THR A 485 3.94 18.33 3.82
CA THR A 485 2.93 19.25 4.33
C THR A 485 1.57 18.91 3.70
N PRO A 486 0.50 18.78 4.51
CA PRO A 486 -0.84 18.56 3.99
C PRO A 486 -1.26 19.63 2.96
N LEU A 487 -2.01 19.22 1.94
CA LEU A 487 -2.54 20.13 0.93
C LEU A 487 -3.55 21.10 1.55
N VAL A 488 -3.25 22.39 1.52
CA VAL A 488 -4.23 23.46 1.71
C VAL A 488 -4.47 24.13 0.36
N ALA A 489 -5.73 24.27 -0.05
CA ALA A 489 -6.11 24.85 -1.34
C ALA A 489 -7.31 25.80 -1.18
N MET A 490 -7.42 26.75 -2.11
CA MET A 490 -8.62 27.58 -2.24
C MET A 490 -9.67 26.78 -3.00
N CYS A 491 -10.87 26.69 -2.44
CA CYS A 491 -11.97 25.92 -2.98
C CYS A 491 -13.24 26.77 -3.02
N ARG A 492 -13.92 26.78 -4.17
CA ARG A 492 -15.23 27.41 -4.35
C ARG A 492 -16.20 26.43 -4.99
N ALA A 493 -17.38 26.25 -4.40
CA ALA A 493 -18.42 25.41 -4.99
C ALA A 493 -18.94 26.03 -6.29
N ARG A 494 -19.08 25.22 -7.35
CA ARG A 494 -19.69 25.65 -8.61
C ARG A 494 -21.21 25.78 -8.43
N ALA A 495 -21.81 26.71 -9.15
CA ALA A 495 -23.22 27.12 -8.95
C ALA A 495 -24.25 25.97 -9.03
N PHE A 496 -24.01 24.92 -9.82
CA PHE A 496 -24.93 23.80 -9.93
C PHE A 496 -24.94 22.89 -8.69
N VAL A 497 -23.88 22.90 -7.87
CA VAL A 497 -23.78 22.06 -6.68
C VAL A 497 -24.89 22.38 -5.68
N GLY A 498 -25.24 23.66 -5.52
CA GLY A 498 -26.36 24.09 -4.67
C GLY A 498 -27.74 23.71 -5.19
N LYS A 499 -27.86 23.25 -6.44
CA LYS A 499 -29.12 22.78 -7.05
C LYS A 499 -29.31 21.28 -6.94
N ILE A 500 -28.27 20.53 -6.56
CA ILE A 500 -28.36 19.08 -6.39
C ILE A 500 -29.12 18.84 -5.09
N PRO A 501 -30.28 18.14 -5.13
CA PRO A 501 -31.04 17.87 -3.93
C PRO A 501 -30.16 17.13 -2.92
N HIS A 502 -30.03 17.70 -1.72
CA HIS A 502 -29.51 16.95 -0.59
C HIS A 502 -30.53 15.85 -0.30
N GLU A 503 -30.24 14.61 -0.71
CA GLU A 503 -30.96 13.45 -0.20
C GLU A 503 -30.68 13.44 1.32
N SER A 504 -31.64 13.95 2.08
CA SER A 504 -31.67 13.88 3.54
C SER A 504 -31.55 12.40 3.90
N GLY A 505 -30.43 12.03 4.50
CA GLY A 505 -30.23 10.70 5.07
C GLY A 505 -31.11 10.46 6.28
#